data_AF-A0A1F6QL93-F1
#
_entry.id   AF-A0A1F6QL93-F1
#
_cell.length_a   1.000
_cell.length_b   1.000
_cell.length_c   1.000
_cell.angle_alpha   90.00
_cell.angle_beta   90.00
_cell.angle_gamma   90.00
#
_symmetry.space_group_name_H-M   'P 1'
#
loop_
_entity.id
_entity.type
_entity.pdbx_description
1 polymer ?
#
loop_
_entity_poly.entity_id
_entity_poly.type
_entity_poly.pdbx_seq_one_letter_code
_entity_poly.pdbx_strand_id
1 'polypeptide(L)'
;MSSIIMILITLVQGYTFLMFVWVILSWIPDLKFSAFYRFLDRIFMPFLEPFRRIIPPINGIDISPILGFFVLQVITTLLGRLL
;
A
#
# COMPACT_ATOMS: atom_id res chain seq x y z
N MET A 1 15.75 -14.41 16.68
CA MET A 1 14.74 -13.33 16.82
C MET A 1 14.94 -12.26 15.76
N SER A 2 16.17 -11.77 15.54
CA SER A 2 16.51 -10.82 14.46
C SER A 2 16.09 -11.27 13.05
N SER A 3 16.28 -12.54 12.67
CA SER A 3 15.91 -13.04 11.33
C SER A 3 14.41 -12.93 11.02
N ILE A 4 13.55 -13.15 12.02
CA ILE A 4 12.09 -13.03 11.86
C ILE A 4 11.73 -11.57 11.60
N ILE A 5 12.30 -10.65 12.38
CA ILE A 5 12.04 -9.22 12.22
C ILE A 5 12.53 -8.72 10.85
N MET A 6 13.68 -9.19 10.38
CA MET A 6 14.17 -8.87 9.03
C MET A 6 13.26 -9.39 7.91
N ILE A 7 12.68 -10.58 8.07
CA ILE A 7 11.69 -11.10 7.11
C ILE A 7 10.44 -10.20 7.11
N LEU A 8 9.94 -9.81 8.30
CA LEU A 8 8.78 -8.91 8.40
C LEU A 8 9.05 -7.56 7.74
N ILE A 9 10.21 -6.95 8.01
CA ILE A 9 10.62 -5.69 7.38
C ILE A 9 10.65 -5.84 5.85
N THR A 10 11.26 -6.91 5.35
CA THR A 10 11.31 -7.19 3.90
C THR A 10 9.91 -7.32 3.29
N LEU A 11 9.00 -8.01 3.98
CA LEU A 11 7.61 -8.17 3.52
C LEU A 11 6.86 -6.84 3.49
N VAL A 12 7.00 -6.01 4.53
CA VAL A 12 6.36 -4.68 4.60
C VAL A 12 6.91 -3.78 3.49
N GLN A 13 8.22 -3.81 3.23
CA GLN A 13 8.84 -3.05 2.14
C GLN A 13 8.34 -3.53 0.77
N GLY A 14 8.22 -4.84 0.55
CA GLY A 14 7.66 -5.41 -0.67
C GLY A 14 6.19 -5.00 -0.88
N TYR A 15 5.38 -5.06 0.17
CA TYR A 15 3.98 -4.59 0.13
C TYR A 15 3.90 -3.09 -0.20
N THR A 16 4.76 -2.28 0.43
CA THR A 16 4.87 -0.83 0.17
C THR A 16 5.23 -0.54 -1.28
N PHE A 17 6.21 -1.27 -1.83
CA PHE A 17 6.60 -1.12 -3.24
C PHE A 17 5.48 -1.50 -4.21
N LEU A 18 4.80 -2.63 -3.97
CA LEU A 18 3.66 -3.04 -4.79
C LEU A 18 2.48 -2.05 -4.69
N MET A 19 2.27 -1.44 -3.52
CA MET A 19 1.27 -0.37 -3.37
C MET A 19 1.65 0.83 -4.23
N PHE A 20 2.92 1.25 -4.24
CA PHE A 20 3.38 2.34 -5.11
C PHE A 20 3.10 2.05 -6.60
N VAL A 21 3.39 0.84 -7.06
CA VAL A 21 3.03 0.41 -8.42
C VAL A 21 1.52 0.48 -8.63
N TRP A 22 0.73 -0.05 -7.69
CA TRP A 22 -0.73 -0.01 -7.78
C TRP A 22 -1.27 1.42 -7.85
N VAL A 23 -0.73 2.37 -7.08
CA VAL A 23 -1.14 3.78 -7.10
C VAL A 23 -0.97 4.36 -8.50
N ILE A 24 0.20 4.17 -9.11
CA ILE A 24 0.46 4.64 -10.48
C ILE A 24 -0.55 4.04 -11.46
N LEU A 25 -0.77 2.71 -11.38
CA LEU A 25 -1.75 2.04 -12.24
C LEU A 25 -3.18 2.55 -12.00
N SER A 26 -3.54 2.85 -10.75
CA SER A 26 -4.86 3.35 -10.37
C SER A 26 -5.16 4.76 -10.89
N TRP A 27 -4.13 5.52 -11.26
CA TRP A 27 -4.29 6.87 -11.81
C TRP A 27 -4.44 6.87 -13.33
N ILE A 28 -4.10 5.77 -14.00
CA ILE A 28 -4.22 5.63 -15.45
C ILE A 28 -5.50 4.82 -15.77
N PRO A 29 -6.56 5.45 -16.32
CA PRO A 29 -7.87 4.79 -16.50
C PRO A 29 -7.81 3.46 -17.28
N ASP A 30 -7.05 3.43 -18.38
CA ASP A 30 -6.97 2.25 -19.26
C ASP A 30 -6.32 1.04 -18.58
N LEU A 31 -5.42 1.27 -17.61
CA LEU A 31 -4.71 0.19 -16.91
C LEU A 31 -5.58 -0.49 -15.84
N LYS A 32 -6.68 0.14 -15.42
CA LYS A 32 -7.62 -0.42 -14.44
C LYS A 32 -8.30 -1.71 -14.93
N PHE A 33 -8.36 -1.90 -16.25
CA PHE A 33 -8.93 -3.10 -16.87
C PHE A 33 -7.91 -4.24 -17.03
N SER A 34 -6.65 -4.04 -16.65
CA SER A 34 -5.65 -5.10 -16.71
C SER A 34 -5.87 -6.15 -15.62
N ALA A 35 -5.52 -7.41 -15.92
CA ALA A 35 -5.58 -8.49 -14.92
C ALA A 35 -4.63 -8.22 -13.75
N PHE A 36 -3.47 -7.63 -14.04
CA PHE A 36 -2.47 -7.26 -13.02
C PHE A 36 -3.00 -6.18 -12.07
N TYR A 37 -3.63 -5.11 -12.59
CA TYR A 37 -4.28 -4.11 -11.74
C TYR A 37 -5.34 -4.74 -10.84
N ARG A 38 -6.26 -5.55 -11.41
CA ARG A 38 -7.32 -6.20 -10.61
C ARG A 38 -6.77 -7.10 -9.51
N PHE A 39 -5.64 -7.77 -9.75
CA PHE A 39 -4.97 -8.56 -8.74
C PHE A 39 -4.46 -7.69 -7.58
N LEU A 40 -3.74 -6.61 -7.89
CA LEU A 40 -3.24 -5.66 -6.89
C LEU A 40 -4.39 -4.96 -6.15
N ASP A 41 -5.45 -4.57 -6.86
CA ASP A 41 -6.63 -3.91 -6.29
C ASP A 41 -7.29 -4.78 -5.20
N ARG A 42 -7.40 -6.09 -5.41
CA ARG A 42 -7.89 -7.03 -4.38
C ARG A 42 -6.99 -7.11 -3.14
N ILE A 43 -5.70 -6.86 -3.29
CA ILE A 43 -4.72 -6.89 -2.19
C ILE A 43 -4.78 -5.58 -1.38
N PHE A 44 -4.88 -4.44 -2.07
CA PHE A 44 -4.76 -3.13 -1.43
C PHE A 44 -6.09 -2.54 -0.99
N MET A 45 -7.19 -2.85 -1.66
CA MET A 45 -8.49 -2.25 -1.33
C MET A 45 -8.92 -2.50 0.11
N PRO A 46 -8.82 -3.72 0.69
CA PRO A 46 -9.20 -3.95 2.09
C PRO A 46 -8.38 -3.12 3.09
N PHE A 47 -7.11 -2.85 2.77
CA PHE A 47 -6.22 -2.04 3.61
C PHE A 47 -6.48 -0.53 3.46
N LEU A 48 -6.81 -0.08 2.24
CA LEU A 48 -7.03 1.34 1.94
C LEU A 48 -8.46 1.81 2.20
N GLU A 49 -9.45 0.90 2.22
CA GLU A 49 -10.86 1.24 2.40
C GLU A 49 -11.17 2.02 3.68
N PRO A 50 -10.58 1.70 4.85
CA PRO A 50 -10.70 2.54 6.04
C PRO A 50 -10.16 3.96 5.82
N PHE A 51 -9.05 4.11 5.08
CA PHE A 51 -8.44 5.42 4.81
C PHE A 51 -9.24 6.24 3.80
N ARG A 52 -9.94 5.60 2.84
CA ARG A 52 -10.87 6.28 1.93
C ARG A 52 -12.05 6.93 2.65
N ARG A 53 -12.41 6.45 3.85
CA ARG A 53 -13.43 7.09 4.69
C ARG A 53 -12.93 8.38 5.36
N ILE A 54 -11.61 8.51 5.53
CA ILE A 54 -10.95 9.69 6.11
C ILE A 54 -10.63 10.69 5.00
N ILE A 55 -10.01 10.23 3.91
CA ILE A 55 -9.64 11.04 2.74
C ILE A 55 -10.32 10.41 1.52
N PRO A 56 -11.52 10.89 1.13
CA PRO A 56 -12.22 10.37 -0.03
C PRO A 56 -11.45 10.71 -1.33
N PRO A 57 -11.67 9.94 -2.42
CA PRO A 57 -11.07 10.23 -3.71
C PRO A 57 -11.45 11.63 -4.23
N ILE A 58 -10.48 12.32 -4.83
CA ILE A 58 -10.67 13.66 -5.40
C ILE A 58 -10.62 13.53 -6.92
N ASN A 59 -11.68 13.94 -7.62
CA ASN A 59 -11.79 13.84 -9.09
C ASN A 59 -11.48 12.43 -9.64
N GLY A 60 -11.87 11.37 -8.91
CA GLY A 60 -11.62 9.98 -9.31
C GLY A 60 -10.19 9.49 -9.08
N ILE A 61 -9.32 10.31 -8.50
CA ILE A 61 -7.96 9.95 -8.06
C ILE A 61 -8.02 9.55 -6.60
N ASP A 62 -7.51 8.36 -6.29
CA ASP A 62 -7.42 7.88 -4.92
C ASP A 62 -6.18 8.46 -4.22
N ILE A 63 -6.43 9.28 -3.20
CA ILE A 63 -5.41 9.95 -2.36
C ILE A 63 -5.18 9.18 -1.05
N SER A 64 -6.05 8.22 -0.71
CA SER A 64 -5.92 7.39 0.50
C SER A 64 -4.59 6.64 0.65
N PRO A 65 -3.84 6.29 -0.42
CA PRO A 65 -2.53 5.66 -0.30
C PRO A 65 -1.50 6.50 0.47
N ILE A 66 -1.65 7.83 0.55
CA ILE A 66 -0.75 8.68 1.34
C ILE A 66 -0.77 8.23 2.81
N LEU A 67 -1.96 7.99 3.37
CA LEU A 67 -2.10 7.45 4.73
C LEU A 67 -1.57 6.02 4.81
N GLY A 68 -1.83 5.20 3.78
CA GLY A 68 -1.30 3.84 3.69
C GLY A 68 0.23 3.79 3.79
N PHE A 69 0.94 4.60 3.00
CA PHE A 69 2.39 4.71 3.03
C PHE A 69 2.90 5.19 4.38
N PHE A 70 2.25 6.20 4.96
CA PHE A 70 2.61 6.70 6.29
C PHE A 70 2.53 5.60 7.34
N VAL A 71 1.43 4.83 7.37
CA VAL A 71 1.24 3.71 8.31
C VAL A 71 2.31 2.63 8.10
N LEU A 72 2.58 2.24 6.86
CA LEU A 72 3.59 1.23 6.55
C LEU A 72 5.01 1.69 6.93
N GLN A 73 5.32 2.97 6.76
CA GLN A 73 6.59 3.55 7.19
C GLN A 73 6.73 3.54 8.72
N VAL A 74 5.68 3.89 9.45
CA VAL A 74 5.66 3.79 10.93
C VAL A 74 5.87 2.34 11.36
N ILE A 75 5.17 1.37 10.76
CA ILE A 75 5.34 -0.06 11.07
C ILE A 75 6.79 -0.49 10.84
N THR A 76 7.37 -0.16 9.68
CA THR A 76 8.76 -0.50 9.35
C THR A 76 9.74 0.10 10.35
N THR A 77 9.53 1.36 10.74
CA THR A 77 10.36 2.05 11.74
C THR A 77 10.28 1.39 13.10
N LEU A 78 9.07 1.01 13.54
CA LEU A 78 8.87 0.32 14.82
C LEU A 78 9.51 -1.06 14.82
N LEU A 79 9.36 -1.83 13.75
CA LEU A 79 10.03 -3.13 13.59
C LEU A 79 11.55 -2.98 13.64
N GLY A 80 12.10 -1.95 12.99
CA GLY A 80 13.53 -1.66 13.02
C GLY A 80 14.08 -1.30 14.40
N ARG A 81 13.24 -0.76 15.30
CA ARG A 81 13.62 -0.48 16.70
C ARG A 81 13.61 -1.72 17.60
N LEU A 82 12.98 -2.82 17.16
CA LEU A 82 12.92 -4.09 17.88
C LEU A 82 14.06 -5.05 17.50
N LEU A 83 14.85 -4.69 16.48
CA LEU A 83 16.10 -5.37 16.12
C LEU A 83 17.22 -5.01 17.09
#